data_AF-A0A925RXX1-F1
#
_entry.id   AF-A0A925RXX1-F1
#
_cell.length_a   1.000
_cell.length_b   1.000
_cell.length_c   1.000
_cell.angle_alpha   90.00
_cell.angle_beta   90.00
_cell.angle_gamma   90.00
#
_symmetry.space_group_name_H-M   'P 1'
#
loop_
_entity.id
_entity.type
_entity.pdbx_description
1 polymer ?
#
loop_
_entity_poly.entity_id
_entity_poly.type
_entity_poly.pdbx_seq_one_letter_code
_entity_poly.pdbx_strand_id
1 'polypeptide(L)'
;MTISVSTSTTMTRRWKLIGLGALTVTLLQGALAQPARAEAPPAPQELNLPNPGQLSSKFRIDDRDPEASVPPPKEQNANPLEFGYLLQDLLERAEQAHKANDLHGVVKYYRAVAKAVPDRAKGWAKLCEAYEAIKEVDKATKACRYAVDREGVELADYVRYVHLILAKEGDLRPDDRTELTKVLEHLSKQNGLELATSHLRCEIGVRLGDVAMLETCTASLAKLAPEDPRTVVFQWSLAMHKGQRQEAERLIERAKSQGVVLSSITRMAEATAALGRPKFRWQFLVAGLLVLAFGGGMLLRRRMLSQRR
;
A
#
# COMPACT_ATOMS: atom_id res chain seq x y z
N MET A 1 -28.04 1.30 2.13
CA MET A 1 -28.13 0.48 0.89
C MET A 1 -27.02 -0.55 0.97
N THR A 2 -27.32 -1.73 1.52
CA THR A 2 -26.37 -2.82 1.74
C THR A 2 -26.38 -3.74 0.52
N ILE A 3 -25.25 -3.80 -0.20
CA ILE A 3 -25.04 -4.75 -1.29
C ILE A 3 -23.93 -5.70 -0.84
N SER A 4 -24.33 -6.91 -0.45
CA SER A 4 -23.44 -8.04 -0.20
C SER A 4 -23.32 -8.82 -1.50
N VAL A 5 -22.10 -8.94 -2.03
CA VAL A 5 -21.79 -9.87 -3.12
C VAL A 5 -20.50 -10.60 -2.78
N SER A 6 -20.66 -11.85 -2.38
CA SER A 6 -19.58 -12.84 -2.25
C SER A 6 -19.71 -13.81 -3.41
N THR A 7 -18.72 -13.85 -4.31
CA THR A 7 -18.54 -14.95 -5.26
C THR A 7 -17.04 -15.24 -5.38
N SER A 8 -16.61 -16.31 -4.71
CA SER A 8 -15.28 -16.89 -4.88
C SER A 8 -15.27 -17.72 -6.17
N THR A 9 -14.50 -17.28 -7.16
CA THR A 9 -14.30 -18.03 -8.41
C THR A 9 -13.00 -18.82 -8.31
N THR A 10 -13.10 -20.14 -8.19
CA THR A 10 -11.99 -21.09 -8.16
C THR A 10 -11.35 -21.16 -9.56
N MET A 11 -10.17 -20.57 -9.71
CA MET A 11 -9.44 -20.55 -10.97
C MET A 11 -8.51 -21.79 -11.06
N THR A 12 -8.99 -22.85 -11.70
CA THR A 12 -8.19 -24.03 -12.03
C THR A 12 -7.21 -23.69 -13.17
N ARG A 13 -5.93 -23.47 -12.83
CA ARG A 13 -4.83 -23.29 -13.80
C ARG A 13 -4.48 -24.64 -14.46
N ARG A 14 -4.86 -24.80 -15.73
CA ARG A 14 -4.27 -25.81 -16.63
C ARG A 14 -2.85 -25.37 -17.04
N TRP A 15 -1.83 -26.04 -16.52
CA TRP A 15 -0.46 -25.94 -17.03
C TRP A 15 -0.35 -26.77 -18.32
N LYS A 16 0.02 -26.12 -19.42
CA LYS A 16 0.43 -26.81 -20.65
C LYS A 16 1.91 -27.19 -20.51
N LEU A 17 2.16 -28.50 -20.53
CA LEU A 17 3.46 -29.12 -20.74
C LEU A 17 4.05 -28.65 -22.07
N ILE A 18 5.20 -27.98 -22.03
CA ILE A 18 6.01 -27.64 -23.20
C ILE A 18 7.35 -28.34 -23.05
N GLY A 19 7.65 -29.22 -24.01
CA GLY A 19 8.98 -29.45 -24.56
C GLY A 19 9.98 -30.21 -23.69
N LEU A 20 9.98 -31.55 -23.80
CA LEU A 20 11.17 -32.36 -23.54
C LEU A 20 12.26 -31.99 -24.56
N GLY A 21 13.27 -31.24 -24.13
CA GLY A 21 14.56 -31.17 -24.79
C GLY A 21 15.48 -32.24 -24.22
N ALA A 22 15.75 -33.29 -25.00
CA ALA A 22 16.69 -34.34 -24.64
C ALA A 22 18.13 -33.79 -24.68
N LEU A 23 18.73 -33.59 -23.51
CA LEU A 23 20.15 -33.28 -23.34
C LEU A 23 20.90 -34.59 -23.06
N THR A 24 21.64 -35.05 -24.06
CA THR A 24 22.60 -36.15 -23.95
C THR A 24 23.76 -35.73 -23.03
N VAL A 25 23.85 -36.38 -21.87
CA VAL A 25 24.96 -36.24 -20.92
C VAL A 25 26.02 -37.27 -21.25
N THR A 26 27.18 -36.82 -21.71
CA THR A 26 28.37 -37.64 -21.94
C THR A 26 29.06 -37.90 -20.60
N LEU A 27 29.06 -39.16 -20.15
CA LEU A 27 29.76 -39.62 -18.95
C LEU A 27 31.28 -39.71 -19.23
N LEU A 28 32.03 -38.69 -18.81
CA LEU A 28 33.48 -38.76 -18.69
C LEU A 28 33.84 -39.43 -17.35
N GLN A 29 34.27 -40.69 -17.39
CA GLN A 29 34.83 -41.39 -16.23
C GLN A 29 36.29 -40.95 -16.02
N GLY A 30 36.49 -39.90 -15.23
CA GLY A 30 37.81 -39.52 -14.72
C GLY A 30 38.13 -40.28 -13.43
N ALA A 31 39.28 -40.97 -13.41
CA ALA A 31 39.83 -41.59 -12.22
C ALA A 31 40.14 -40.51 -11.15
N LEU A 32 39.32 -40.45 -10.10
CA LEU A 32 39.55 -39.56 -8.97
C LEU A 32 40.52 -40.22 -7.99
N ALA A 33 41.72 -39.65 -7.89
CA ALA A 33 42.61 -39.89 -6.77
C ALA A 33 41.89 -39.54 -5.46
N GLN A 34 41.90 -40.45 -4.48
CA GLN A 34 41.38 -40.19 -3.15
C GLN A 34 42.15 -39.02 -2.54
N PRO A 35 41.51 -37.87 -2.25
CA PRO A 35 42.19 -36.78 -1.58
C PRO A 35 42.60 -37.26 -0.18
N ALA A 36 43.84 -36.95 0.20
CA ALA A 36 44.33 -37.18 1.55
C ALA A 36 43.33 -36.59 2.55
N ARG A 37 42.86 -37.45 3.45
CA ARG A 37 41.87 -37.12 4.47
C ARG A 37 42.54 -36.18 5.48
N ALA A 38 42.45 -34.89 5.24
CA ALA A 38 42.84 -33.88 6.21
C ALA A 38 42.00 -34.12 7.47
N GLU A 39 42.69 -34.29 8.60
CA GLU A 39 42.08 -34.44 9.92
C GLU A 39 41.22 -33.20 10.18
N ALA A 40 39.92 -33.41 10.36
CA ALA A 40 39.00 -32.30 10.53
C ALA A 40 39.44 -31.48 11.76
N PRO A 41 39.53 -30.15 11.65
CA PRO A 41 39.83 -29.33 12.81
C PRO A 41 38.80 -29.66 13.92
N PRO A 42 39.23 -29.66 15.20
CA PRO A 42 38.34 -29.96 16.31
C PRO A 42 37.08 -29.09 16.20
N ALA A 43 35.92 -29.71 16.38
CA ALA A 43 34.65 -29.01 16.32
C ALA A 43 34.70 -27.77 17.23
N PRO A 44 34.27 -26.59 16.74
CA PRO A 44 34.22 -25.39 17.57
C PRO A 44 33.48 -25.72 18.86
N GLN A 45 34.10 -25.45 20.01
CA GLN A 45 33.43 -25.63 21.29
C GLN A 45 32.12 -24.83 21.25
N GLU A 46 30.99 -25.50 21.45
CA GLU A 46 29.70 -24.83 21.59
C GLU A 46 29.81 -23.87 22.78
N LEU A 47 29.88 -22.56 22.47
CA LEU A 47 29.69 -21.53 23.47
C LEU A 47 28.34 -21.80 24.13
N ASN A 48 28.36 -22.15 25.42
CA ASN A 48 27.18 -22.33 26.27
C ASN A 48 26.47 -20.97 26.46
N LEU A 49 25.89 -20.47 25.38
CA LEU A 49 25.09 -19.26 25.36
C LEU A 49 23.70 -19.62 25.90
N PRO A 50 23.12 -18.74 26.74
CA PRO A 50 21.80 -18.97 27.35
C PRO A 50 20.68 -19.13 26.30
N ASN A 51 20.89 -18.61 25.09
CA ASN A 51 20.05 -18.81 23.92
C ASN A 51 20.97 -19.26 22.76
N PRO A 52 20.78 -20.44 22.17
CA PRO A 52 21.57 -20.88 21.02
C PRO A 52 21.53 -19.84 19.90
N GLY A 53 22.70 -19.39 19.45
CA GLY A 53 22.82 -18.42 18.35
C GLY A 53 22.74 -16.94 18.72
N GLN A 54 22.58 -16.57 19.99
CA GLN A 54 22.62 -15.16 20.41
C GLN A 54 24.07 -14.62 20.43
N LEU A 55 24.33 -13.55 19.69
CA LEU A 55 25.66 -12.94 19.58
C LEU A 55 26.02 -12.08 20.81
N SER A 56 25.07 -11.32 21.35
CA SER A 56 25.36 -10.49 22.53
C SER A 56 25.48 -11.35 23.79
N SER A 57 26.63 -11.26 24.45
CA SER A 57 26.87 -11.91 25.74
C SER A 57 26.30 -11.09 26.91
N LYS A 58 26.21 -9.77 26.74
CA LYS A 58 25.80 -8.82 27.78
C LYS A 58 24.31 -8.55 27.81
N PHE A 59 23.69 -8.38 26.65
CA PHE A 59 22.28 -7.97 26.55
C PHE A 59 21.40 -9.17 26.18
N ARG A 60 20.82 -9.79 27.20
CA ARG A 60 19.92 -10.95 27.02
C ARG A 60 18.55 -10.52 26.52
N ILE A 61 18.07 -11.15 25.44
CA ILE A 61 16.72 -10.95 24.91
C ILE A 61 15.74 -11.87 25.64
N ASP A 62 14.71 -11.32 26.29
CA ASP A 62 13.52 -12.06 26.73
C ASP A 62 12.53 -12.11 25.57
N ASP A 63 12.33 -13.28 24.98
CA ASP A 63 11.44 -13.46 23.82
C ASP A 63 9.96 -13.15 24.11
N ARG A 64 9.59 -13.10 25.39
CA ARG A 64 8.23 -12.70 25.79
C ARG A 64 8.06 -11.18 25.77
N ASP A 65 9.12 -10.44 26.03
CA ASP A 65 9.16 -8.97 26.05
C ASP A 65 10.53 -8.43 25.57
N PRO A 66 10.84 -8.51 24.27
CA PRO A 66 12.14 -8.10 23.74
C PRO A 66 12.39 -6.59 23.89
N GLU A 67 11.34 -5.78 24.08
CA GLU A 67 11.48 -4.35 24.34
C GLU A 67 12.07 -4.06 25.72
N ALA A 68 11.74 -4.88 26.73
CA ALA A 68 12.33 -4.76 28.07
C ALA A 68 13.82 -5.07 28.08
N SER A 69 14.30 -5.88 27.13
CA SER A 69 15.71 -6.21 26.95
C SER A 69 16.56 -5.11 26.31
N VAL A 70 15.94 -4.03 25.82
CA VAL A 70 16.67 -2.90 25.23
C VAL A 70 17.32 -2.07 26.36
N PRO A 71 18.66 -2.02 26.46
CA PRO A 71 19.34 -1.28 27.52
C PRO A 71 19.15 0.24 27.34
N PRO A 72 19.29 1.05 28.40
CA PRO A 72 19.20 2.51 28.29
C PRO A 72 20.37 3.09 27.47
N PRO A 73 20.22 4.29 26.85
CA PRO A 73 21.24 4.86 25.95
C PRO A 73 22.65 4.96 26.54
N LYS A 74 22.76 5.24 27.85
CA LYS A 74 24.05 5.31 28.55
C LYS A 74 24.80 3.96 28.50
N GLU A 75 24.08 2.86 28.63
CA GLU A 75 24.66 1.51 28.62
C GLU A 75 24.96 1.02 27.20
N GLN A 76 24.11 1.39 26.22
CA GLN A 76 24.36 1.17 24.80
C GLN A 76 25.71 1.79 24.38
N ASN A 77 25.92 3.06 24.72
CA ASN A 77 27.14 3.79 24.38
C ASN A 77 28.39 3.30 25.13
N ALA A 78 28.22 2.72 26.31
CA ALA A 78 29.32 2.15 27.07
C ALA A 78 29.81 0.81 26.48
N ASN A 79 28.99 0.13 25.68
CA ASN A 79 29.32 -1.18 25.09
C ASN A 79 28.81 -1.27 23.64
N PRO A 80 29.31 -0.43 22.72
CA PRO A 80 28.72 -0.28 21.39
C PRO A 80 28.78 -1.56 20.55
N LEU A 81 29.82 -2.39 20.73
CA LEU A 81 29.94 -3.67 20.03
C LEU A 81 28.86 -4.67 20.49
N GLU A 82 28.68 -4.83 21.81
CA GLU A 82 27.63 -5.67 22.39
C GLU A 82 26.24 -5.17 22.01
N PHE A 83 26.06 -3.84 21.93
CA PHE A 83 24.79 -3.27 21.47
C PHE A 83 24.54 -3.55 19.98
N GLY A 84 25.58 -3.49 19.14
CA GLY A 84 25.50 -3.93 17.75
C GLY A 84 25.07 -5.39 17.61
N TYR A 85 25.61 -6.29 18.45
CA TYR A 85 25.18 -7.69 18.49
C TYR A 85 23.72 -7.85 18.93
N LEU A 86 23.28 -7.11 19.95
CA LEU A 86 21.86 -7.10 20.34
C LEU A 86 20.94 -6.72 19.16
N LEU A 87 21.31 -5.72 18.37
CA LEU A 87 20.52 -5.32 17.20
C LEU A 87 20.46 -6.42 16.14
N GLN A 88 21.58 -7.10 15.88
CA GLN A 88 21.63 -8.25 14.96
C GLN A 88 20.74 -9.39 15.45
N ASP A 89 20.81 -9.71 16.75
CA ASP A 89 20.01 -10.76 17.37
C ASP A 89 18.51 -10.45 17.30
N LEU A 90 18.10 -9.19 17.55
CA LEU A 90 16.70 -8.76 17.43
C LEU A 90 16.19 -8.86 15.98
N LEU A 91 17.01 -8.46 15.00
CA LEU A 91 16.65 -8.53 13.58
C LEU A 91 16.54 -9.98 13.09
N GLU A 92 17.46 -10.84 13.51
CA GLU A 92 17.43 -12.27 13.18
C GLU A 92 16.18 -12.94 13.78
N ARG A 93 15.81 -12.63 15.03
CA ARG A 93 14.57 -13.12 15.64
C ARG A 93 13.31 -12.60 14.94
N ALA A 94 13.30 -11.36 14.46
CA ALA A 94 12.21 -10.82 13.64
C ALA A 94 12.07 -11.61 12.32
N GLU A 95 13.18 -11.90 11.65
CA GLU A 95 13.20 -12.68 10.41
C GLU A 95 12.77 -14.14 10.64
N GLN A 96 13.19 -14.76 11.74
CA GLN A 96 12.75 -16.09 12.13
C GLN A 96 11.24 -16.13 12.41
N ALA A 97 10.72 -15.14 13.13
CA ALA A 97 9.27 -15.02 13.36
C ALA A 97 8.51 -14.86 12.03
N HIS A 98 9.05 -14.05 11.10
CA HIS A 98 8.46 -13.88 9.77
C HIS A 98 8.45 -15.20 8.97
N LYS A 99 9.57 -15.93 8.94
CA LYS A 99 9.67 -17.26 8.30
C LYS A 99 8.73 -18.28 8.92
N ALA A 100 8.50 -18.20 10.23
CA ALA A 100 7.53 -19.03 10.96
C ALA A 100 6.07 -18.56 10.80
N ASN A 101 5.82 -17.49 10.04
CA ASN A 101 4.51 -16.85 9.91
C ASN A 101 3.92 -16.36 11.26
N ASP A 102 4.76 -16.10 12.26
CA ASP A 102 4.40 -15.45 13.52
C ASP A 102 4.49 -13.93 13.38
N LEU A 103 3.49 -13.34 12.73
CA LEU A 103 3.44 -11.90 12.48
C LEU A 103 3.39 -11.06 13.77
N HIS A 104 2.86 -11.61 14.86
CA HIS A 104 2.88 -10.93 16.16
C HIS A 104 4.29 -10.91 16.75
N GLY A 105 5.05 -12.00 16.62
CA GLY A 105 6.47 -12.05 16.93
C GLY A 105 7.28 -11.02 16.15
N VAL A 106 7.03 -10.90 14.83
CA VAL A 106 7.66 -9.87 13.98
C VAL A 106 7.44 -8.46 14.54
N VAL A 107 6.20 -8.14 14.93
CA VAL A 107 5.88 -6.85 15.56
C VAL A 107 6.65 -6.65 16.86
N LYS A 108 6.70 -7.65 17.76
CA LYS A 108 7.42 -7.55 19.04
C LYS A 108 8.90 -7.20 18.83
N TYR A 109 9.59 -7.92 17.96
CA TYR A 109 11.01 -7.68 17.73
C TYR A 109 11.27 -6.35 17.03
N TYR A 110 10.46 -5.93 16.05
CA TYR A 110 10.63 -4.62 15.44
C TYR A 110 10.28 -3.45 16.38
N ARG A 111 9.38 -3.63 17.35
CA ARG A 111 9.20 -2.63 18.42
C ARG A 111 10.48 -2.49 19.26
N ALA A 112 11.12 -3.60 19.61
CA ALA A 112 12.40 -3.57 20.32
C ALA A 112 13.49 -2.87 19.50
N VAL A 113 13.60 -3.15 18.20
CA VAL A 113 14.54 -2.45 17.30
C VAL A 113 14.25 -0.95 17.24
N ALA A 114 12.99 -0.56 17.05
CA ALA A 114 12.59 0.86 17.00
C ALA A 114 12.85 1.59 18.33
N LYS A 115 12.73 0.90 19.47
CA LYS A 115 13.10 1.43 20.79
C LYS A 115 14.62 1.55 20.95
N ALA A 116 15.37 0.58 20.45
CA ALA A 116 16.82 0.55 20.54
C ALA A 116 17.48 1.67 19.73
N VAL A 117 16.93 1.99 18.55
CA VAL A 117 17.48 3.01 17.65
C VAL A 117 16.36 3.97 17.20
N PRO A 118 15.86 4.85 18.11
CA PRO A 118 14.63 5.61 17.89
C PRO A 118 14.77 6.78 16.89
N ASP A 119 16.00 7.17 16.58
CA ASP A 119 16.40 8.27 15.71
C ASP A 119 16.54 7.86 14.23
N ARG A 120 16.57 6.55 13.93
CA ARG A 120 16.72 6.02 12.57
C ARG A 120 15.39 5.51 12.01
N ALA A 121 15.13 5.80 10.73
CA ALA A 121 13.87 5.45 10.09
C ALA A 121 13.64 3.93 9.96
N LYS A 122 14.70 3.14 9.69
CA LYS A 122 14.56 1.74 9.27
C LYS A 122 13.81 0.84 10.27
N GLY A 123 14.04 1.01 11.56
CA GLY A 123 13.32 0.26 12.60
C GLY A 123 11.82 0.57 12.60
N TRP A 124 11.46 1.85 12.48
CA TRP A 124 10.07 2.30 12.38
C TRP A 124 9.39 1.88 11.07
N ALA A 125 10.12 1.93 9.95
CA ALA A 125 9.62 1.48 8.65
C ALA A 125 9.26 -0.02 8.68
N LYS A 126 10.14 -0.85 9.23
CA LYS A 126 9.87 -2.29 9.40
C LYS A 126 8.76 -2.58 10.39
N LEU A 127 8.66 -1.79 11.46
CA LEU A 127 7.53 -1.87 12.38
C LEU A 127 6.21 -1.48 11.70
N CYS A 128 6.21 -0.49 10.81
CA CYS A 128 5.04 -0.15 10.00
C CYS A 128 4.60 -1.33 9.14
N GLU A 129 5.52 -1.94 8.38
CA GLU A 129 5.26 -3.13 7.56
C GLU A 129 4.66 -4.28 8.39
N ALA A 130 5.21 -4.52 9.59
CA ALA A 130 4.72 -5.56 10.48
C ALA A 130 3.28 -5.30 10.95
N TYR A 131 2.94 -4.06 11.29
CA TYR A 131 1.56 -3.69 11.65
C TYR A 131 0.60 -3.78 10.47
N GLU A 132 1.03 -3.44 9.26
CA GLU A 132 0.23 -3.64 8.04
C GLU A 132 -0.09 -5.11 7.81
N ALA A 133 0.89 -5.99 7.99
CA ALA A 133 0.74 -7.43 7.80
C ALA A 133 -0.34 -8.05 8.72
N ILE A 134 -0.49 -7.51 9.94
CA ILE A 134 -1.54 -7.92 10.89
C ILE A 134 -2.81 -7.04 10.83
N LYS A 135 -2.94 -6.18 9.82
CA LYS A 135 -4.11 -5.30 9.58
C LYS A 135 -4.40 -4.30 10.71
N GLU A 136 -3.39 -3.91 11.47
CA GLU A 136 -3.49 -2.91 12.53
C GLU A 136 -3.22 -1.51 11.97
N VAL A 137 -4.13 -1.01 11.11
CA VAL A 137 -3.95 0.18 10.26
C VAL A 137 -3.57 1.43 11.06
N ASP A 138 -4.18 1.66 12.23
CA ASP A 138 -3.87 2.82 13.06
C ASP A 138 -2.45 2.76 13.64
N LYS A 139 -1.99 1.58 14.04
CA LYS A 139 -0.63 1.38 14.56
C LYS A 139 0.39 1.47 13.42
N ALA A 140 0.08 0.89 12.26
CA ALA A 140 0.88 1.02 11.05
C ALA A 140 1.05 2.50 10.66
N THR A 141 -0.05 3.25 10.59
CA THR A 141 -0.02 4.68 10.25
C THR A 141 0.87 5.46 11.22
N LYS A 142 0.79 5.20 12.53
CA LYS A 142 1.65 5.85 13.53
C LYS A 142 3.12 5.48 13.34
N ALA A 143 3.44 4.19 13.16
CA ALA A 143 4.81 3.74 12.95
C ALA A 143 5.42 4.32 11.65
N CYS A 144 4.66 4.33 10.55
CA CYS A 144 5.08 4.97 9.30
C CYS A 144 5.28 6.48 9.46
N ARG A 145 4.41 7.17 10.20
CA ARG A 145 4.61 8.60 10.52
C ARG A 145 5.95 8.81 11.24
N TYR A 146 6.24 8.00 12.26
CA TYR A 146 7.54 8.06 12.93
C TYR A 146 8.70 7.78 11.97
N ALA A 147 8.56 6.84 11.03
CA ALA A 147 9.61 6.55 10.06
C ALA A 147 9.93 7.74 9.14
N VAL A 148 8.90 8.43 8.62
CA VAL A 148 9.10 9.52 7.65
C VAL A 148 9.65 10.82 8.25
N ASP A 149 9.63 10.93 9.58
CA ASP A 149 10.17 12.06 10.36
C ASP A 149 11.60 11.80 10.88
N ARG A 150 12.30 10.77 10.38
CA ARG A 150 13.59 10.31 10.91
C ARG A 150 14.67 10.24 9.84
N GLU A 151 15.92 10.20 10.30
CA GLU A 151 17.07 10.12 9.40
C GLU A 151 17.14 8.73 8.74
N GLY A 152 17.55 8.70 7.47
CA GLY A 152 17.65 7.48 6.69
C GLY A 152 16.32 6.96 6.14
N VAL A 153 15.29 7.81 6.11
CA VAL A 153 14.01 7.53 5.42
C VAL A 153 14.25 7.35 3.91
N GLU A 154 13.57 6.38 3.32
CA GLU A 154 13.61 6.07 1.88
C GLU A 154 12.30 6.53 1.19
N LEU A 155 12.32 6.74 -0.13
CA LEU A 155 11.10 7.07 -0.90
C LEU A 155 9.96 6.06 -0.66
N ALA A 156 10.29 4.78 -0.52
CA ALA A 156 9.32 3.72 -0.27
C ALA A 156 8.54 3.94 1.05
N ASP A 157 9.17 4.53 2.07
CA ASP A 157 8.54 4.82 3.36
C ASP A 157 7.48 5.93 3.21
N TYR A 158 7.80 6.97 2.44
CA TYR A 158 6.83 8.02 2.12
C TYR A 158 5.64 7.50 1.32
N VAL A 159 5.90 6.69 0.28
CA VAL A 159 4.84 6.08 -0.54
C VAL A 159 3.91 5.22 0.33
N ARG A 160 4.48 4.37 1.18
CA ARG A 160 3.73 3.52 2.11
C ARG A 160 2.88 4.34 3.08
N TYR A 161 3.47 5.37 3.69
CA TYR A 161 2.75 6.27 4.60
C TYR A 161 1.57 6.97 3.91
N VAL A 162 1.77 7.51 2.71
CA VAL A 162 0.71 8.14 1.92
C VAL A 162 -0.40 7.13 1.64
N HIS A 163 -0.07 5.95 1.10
CA HIS A 163 -1.07 4.92 0.80
C HIS A 163 -1.88 4.50 2.02
N LEU A 164 -1.25 4.36 3.20
CA LEU A 164 -1.97 4.04 4.44
C LEU A 164 -2.97 5.12 4.83
N ILE A 165 -2.62 6.41 4.66
CA ILE A 165 -3.56 7.50 4.92
C ILE A 165 -4.70 7.47 3.90
N LEU A 166 -4.41 7.31 2.60
CA LEU A 166 -5.44 7.33 1.55
C LEU A 166 -6.40 6.14 1.63
N ALA A 167 -5.94 5.00 2.18
CA ALA A 167 -6.73 3.79 2.38
C ALA A 167 -7.75 3.89 3.54
N LYS A 168 -7.66 4.90 4.41
CA LYS A 168 -8.65 5.11 5.47
C LYS A 168 -10.04 5.37 4.86
N GLU A 169 -11.07 4.77 5.45
CA GLU A 169 -12.46 4.99 5.07
C GLU A 169 -12.94 6.39 5.46
N GLY A 170 -13.94 6.90 4.74
CA GLY A 170 -14.54 8.21 5.00
C GLY A 170 -13.72 9.39 4.45
N ASP A 171 -13.95 10.59 4.95
CA ASP A 171 -13.17 11.77 4.53
C ASP A 171 -11.85 11.85 5.29
N LEU A 172 -10.79 12.27 4.60
CA LEU A 172 -9.50 12.50 5.26
C LEU A 172 -9.62 13.63 6.27
N ARG A 173 -9.15 13.35 7.49
CA ARG A 173 -9.07 14.33 8.59
C ARG A 173 -8.21 15.54 8.19
N PRO A 174 -8.49 16.74 8.71
CA PRO A 174 -7.65 17.92 8.46
C PRO A 174 -6.16 17.71 8.80
N ASP A 175 -5.89 17.00 9.90
CA ASP A 175 -4.51 16.65 10.31
C ASP A 175 -3.83 15.79 9.24
N ASP A 176 -4.52 14.76 8.73
CA ASP A 176 -3.97 13.87 7.70
C ASP A 176 -3.67 14.65 6.41
N ARG A 177 -4.53 15.59 6.00
CA ARG A 177 -4.29 16.47 4.84
C ARG A 177 -3.06 17.35 5.02
N THR A 178 -2.89 17.89 6.23
CA THR A 178 -1.75 18.73 6.59
C THR A 178 -0.45 17.92 6.53
N GLU A 179 -0.46 16.70 7.08
CA GLU A 179 0.70 15.80 7.04
C GLU A 179 1.06 15.38 5.60
N LEU A 180 0.07 15.04 4.76
CA LEU A 180 0.30 14.73 3.35
C LEU A 180 0.92 15.91 2.59
N THR A 181 0.52 17.14 2.91
CA THR A 181 1.09 18.36 2.31
C THR A 181 2.55 18.52 2.69
N LYS A 182 2.91 18.33 3.97
CA LYS A 182 4.30 18.38 4.44
C LYS A 182 5.17 17.32 3.76
N VAL A 183 4.66 16.10 3.60
CA VAL A 183 5.36 15.01 2.88
C VAL A 183 5.65 15.43 1.45
N LEU A 184 4.66 15.94 0.72
CA LEU A 184 4.85 16.39 -0.67
C LEU A 184 5.82 17.57 -0.77
N GLU A 185 5.76 18.51 0.16
CA GLU A 185 6.69 19.65 0.21
C GLU A 185 8.12 19.17 0.44
N HIS A 186 8.32 18.26 1.39
CA HIS A 186 9.63 17.66 1.67
C HIS A 186 10.19 16.94 0.44
N LEU A 187 9.40 16.04 -0.18
CA LEU A 187 9.82 15.29 -1.37
C LEU A 187 10.14 16.22 -2.56
N SER A 188 9.40 17.32 -2.72
CA SER A 188 9.64 18.27 -3.80
C SER A 188 10.96 19.05 -3.70
N LYS A 189 11.61 19.04 -2.53
CA LYS A 189 12.94 19.64 -2.30
C LYS A 189 14.08 18.67 -2.63
N GLN A 190 13.79 17.40 -2.89
CA GLN A 190 14.78 16.39 -3.21
C GLN A 190 14.92 16.21 -4.73
N ASN A 191 16.14 16.33 -5.24
CA ASN A 191 16.44 16.17 -6.66
C ASN A 191 16.21 14.71 -7.10
N GLY A 192 15.64 14.51 -8.29
CA GLY A 192 15.44 13.19 -8.88
C GLY A 192 14.20 12.45 -8.38
N LEU A 193 13.39 13.07 -7.51
CA LEU A 193 12.13 12.52 -7.01
C LEU A 193 10.89 13.19 -7.64
N GLU A 194 11.05 13.99 -8.69
CA GLU A 194 9.99 14.82 -9.28
C GLU A 194 8.84 13.96 -9.83
N LEU A 195 9.17 12.84 -10.49
CA LEU A 195 8.18 11.91 -11.04
C LEU A 195 7.38 11.24 -9.92
N ALA A 196 8.05 10.64 -8.93
CA ALA A 196 7.41 9.98 -7.80
C ALA A 196 6.55 10.95 -6.98
N THR A 197 7.05 12.16 -6.71
CA THR A 197 6.31 13.23 -6.02
C THR A 197 5.07 13.64 -6.80
N SER A 198 5.16 13.72 -8.13
CA SER A 198 4.02 14.04 -9.00
C SER A 198 2.96 12.94 -8.97
N HIS A 199 3.35 11.66 -8.96
CA HIS A 199 2.42 10.54 -8.78
C HIS A 199 1.69 10.60 -7.43
N LEU A 200 2.43 10.75 -6.32
CA LEU A 200 1.83 10.83 -4.99
C LEU A 200 0.88 12.03 -4.89
N ARG A 201 1.27 13.19 -5.44
CA ARG A 201 0.39 14.36 -5.50
C ARG A 201 -0.90 14.07 -6.28
N CYS A 202 -0.82 13.35 -7.39
CA CYS A 202 -2.03 12.97 -8.13
C CYS A 202 -2.91 11.99 -7.37
N GLU A 203 -2.34 10.99 -6.68
CA GLU A 203 -3.12 10.07 -5.85
C GLU A 203 -3.88 10.80 -4.73
N ILE A 204 -3.19 11.73 -4.05
CA ILE A 204 -3.79 12.58 -3.02
C ILE A 204 -4.89 13.46 -3.64
N GLY A 205 -4.63 14.07 -4.79
CA GLY A 205 -5.59 14.90 -5.53
C GLY A 205 -6.86 14.12 -5.90
N VAL A 206 -6.73 12.88 -6.41
CA VAL A 206 -7.87 12.00 -6.71
C VAL A 206 -8.65 11.70 -5.43
N ARG A 207 -7.95 11.35 -4.35
CA ARG A 207 -8.60 10.97 -3.08
C ARG A 207 -9.38 12.12 -2.44
N LEU A 208 -8.85 13.35 -2.56
CA LEU A 208 -9.46 14.56 -2.03
C LEU A 208 -10.48 15.21 -2.97
N GLY A 209 -10.51 14.81 -4.25
CA GLY A 209 -11.24 15.52 -5.29
C GLY A 209 -10.72 16.94 -5.55
N ASP A 210 -9.44 17.19 -5.28
CA ASP A 210 -8.80 18.48 -5.45
C ASP A 210 -8.39 18.68 -6.91
N VAL A 211 -9.25 19.39 -7.67
CA VAL A 211 -9.05 19.64 -9.09
C VAL A 211 -7.77 20.43 -9.36
N ALA A 212 -7.43 21.42 -8.53
CA ALA A 212 -6.26 22.26 -8.75
C ALA A 212 -4.96 21.46 -8.54
N MET A 213 -4.93 20.60 -7.52
CA MET A 213 -3.83 19.66 -7.30
C MET A 213 -3.69 18.67 -8.47
N LEU A 214 -4.81 18.14 -8.96
CA LEU A 214 -4.84 17.23 -10.11
C LEU A 214 -4.34 17.91 -11.40
N GLU A 215 -4.75 19.13 -11.70
CA GLU A 215 -4.23 19.90 -12.84
C GLU A 215 -2.72 20.06 -12.78
N THR A 216 -2.22 20.51 -11.63
CA THR A 216 -0.78 20.73 -11.43
C THR A 216 0.03 19.45 -11.58
N CYS A 217 -0.41 18.36 -10.93
CA CYS A 217 0.33 17.10 -10.94
C CYS A 217 0.26 16.40 -12.31
N THR A 218 -0.89 16.43 -13.00
CA THR A 218 -1.05 15.81 -14.32
C THR A 218 -0.28 16.56 -15.39
N ALA A 219 -0.17 17.89 -15.31
CA ALA A 219 0.70 18.68 -16.18
C ALA A 219 2.18 18.30 -15.99
N SER A 220 2.61 18.13 -14.73
CA SER A 220 3.96 17.64 -14.41
C SER A 220 4.20 16.23 -14.99
N LEU A 221 3.28 15.28 -14.74
CA LEU A 221 3.39 13.91 -15.25
C LEU A 221 3.37 13.85 -16.78
N ALA A 222 2.57 14.67 -17.46
CA ALA A 222 2.55 14.74 -18.92
C ALA A 222 3.90 15.19 -19.50
N LYS A 223 4.65 16.02 -18.77
CA LYS A 223 6.00 16.45 -19.17
C LYS A 223 7.06 15.38 -18.84
N LEU A 224 6.98 14.78 -17.64
CA LEU A 224 8.01 13.87 -17.14
C LEU A 224 7.88 12.44 -17.70
N ALA A 225 6.65 11.97 -17.89
CA ALA A 225 6.34 10.60 -18.29
C ALA A 225 5.03 10.54 -19.11
N PRO A 226 5.00 11.09 -20.35
CA PRO A 226 3.79 11.13 -21.18
C PRO A 226 3.27 9.74 -21.58
N GLU A 227 4.16 8.75 -21.67
CA GLU A 227 3.82 7.38 -22.06
C GLU A 227 3.61 6.43 -20.88
N ASP A 228 3.67 6.92 -19.64
CA ASP A 228 3.33 6.11 -18.47
C ASP A 228 1.81 5.85 -18.42
N PRO A 229 1.37 4.58 -18.39
CA PRO A 229 -0.05 4.23 -18.25
C PRO A 229 -0.75 4.87 -17.04
N ARG A 230 -0.02 5.22 -15.98
CA ARG A 230 -0.57 5.93 -14.82
C ARG A 230 -0.88 7.40 -15.13
N THR A 231 -0.09 8.05 -15.99
CA THR A 231 -0.31 9.45 -16.39
C THR A 231 -1.67 9.62 -17.05
N VAL A 232 -2.03 8.73 -17.99
CA VAL A 232 -3.34 8.79 -18.65
C VAL A 232 -4.50 8.51 -17.69
N VAL A 233 -4.31 7.64 -16.69
CA VAL A 233 -5.32 7.38 -15.65
C VAL A 233 -5.57 8.63 -14.80
N PHE A 234 -4.52 9.37 -14.41
CA PHE A 234 -4.70 10.61 -13.66
C PHE A 234 -5.31 11.74 -14.50
N GLN A 235 -4.94 11.85 -15.78
CA GLN A 235 -5.58 12.78 -16.71
C GLN A 235 -7.08 12.46 -16.87
N TRP A 236 -7.42 11.18 -16.95
CA TRP A 236 -8.82 10.74 -16.99
C TRP A 236 -9.56 11.12 -15.71
N SER A 237 -8.96 10.89 -14.54
CA SER A 237 -9.54 11.31 -13.26
C SER A 237 -9.78 12.82 -13.21
N LEU A 238 -8.83 13.63 -13.69
CA LEU A 238 -9.01 15.07 -13.80
C LEU A 238 -10.20 15.45 -14.70
N ALA A 239 -10.32 14.84 -15.88
CA ALA A 239 -11.46 15.05 -16.78
C ALA A 239 -12.79 14.66 -16.12
N MET A 240 -12.81 13.56 -15.36
CA MET A 240 -13.96 13.11 -14.59
C MET A 240 -14.37 14.14 -13.52
N HIS A 241 -13.42 14.67 -12.75
CA HIS A 241 -13.70 15.70 -11.74
C HIS A 241 -14.19 17.02 -12.35
N LYS A 242 -13.77 17.34 -13.58
CA LYS A 242 -14.25 18.50 -14.34
C LYS A 242 -15.57 18.28 -15.08
N GLY A 243 -16.13 17.08 -15.07
CA GLY A 243 -17.32 16.73 -15.86
C GLY A 243 -17.08 16.70 -17.37
N GLN A 244 -15.83 16.61 -17.82
CA GLN A 244 -15.43 16.62 -19.22
C GLN A 244 -15.54 15.22 -19.83
N ARG A 245 -16.78 14.75 -20.03
CA ARG A 245 -17.07 13.39 -20.48
C ARG A 245 -16.35 12.99 -21.78
N GLN A 246 -16.39 13.85 -22.80
CA GLN A 246 -15.77 13.55 -24.09
C GLN A 246 -14.25 13.36 -23.98
N GLU A 247 -13.59 14.18 -23.15
CA GLU A 247 -12.16 14.05 -22.90
C GLU A 247 -11.84 12.76 -22.13
N ALA A 248 -12.66 12.41 -21.13
CA ALA A 248 -12.53 11.14 -20.43
C ALA A 248 -12.68 9.93 -21.37
N GLU A 249 -13.61 9.97 -22.32
CA GLU A 249 -13.77 8.92 -23.36
C GLU A 249 -12.53 8.81 -24.26
N ARG A 250 -11.94 9.94 -24.67
CA ARG A 250 -10.67 9.94 -25.44
C ARG A 250 -9.51 9.34 -24.66
N LEU A 251 -9.39 9.67 -23.37
CA LEU A 251 -8.33 9.18 -22.51
C LEU A 251 -8.46 7.67 -22.25
N ILE A 252 -9.67 7.12 -22.26
CA ILE A 252 -9.88 5.66 -22.21
C ILE A 252 -9.28 4.96 -23.43
N GLU A 253 -9.49 5.50 -24.64
CA GLU A 253 -8.90 4.91 -25.85
C GLU A 253 -7.38 5.01 -25.84
N ARG A 254 -6.82 6.13 -25.37
CA ARG A 254 -5.36 6.27 -25.17
C ARG A 254 -4.84 5.29 -24.13
N ALA A 255 -5.56 5.08 -23.03
CA ALA A 255 -5.19 4.13 -21.99
C ALA A 255 -5.14 2.69 -22.53
N LYS A 256 -6.05 2.32 -23.45
CA LYS A 256 -6.00 1.02 -24.13
C LYS A 256 -4.74 0.88 -24.99
N SER A 257 -4.37 1.90 -25.76
CA SER A 257 -3.16 1.85 -26.61
C SER A 257 -1.86 1.83 -25.81
N GLN A 258 -1.85 2.40 -24.60
CA GLN A 258 -0.73 2.38 -23.66
C GLN A 258 -0.68 1.10 -22.78
N GLY A 259 -1.55 0.12 -23.02
CA GLY A 259 -1.50 -1.17 -22.31
C GLY A 259 -2.01 -1.12 -20.86
N VAL A 260 -2.85 -0.14 -20.50
CA VAL A 260 -3.56 -0.16 -19.21
C VAL A 260 -4.39 -1.44 -19.12
N VAL A 261 -4.36 -2.08 -17.95
CA VAL A 261 -5.08 -3.34 -17.69
C VAL A 261 -6.58 -3.20 -18.00
N LEU A 262 -7.14 -4.18 -18.72
CA LEU A 262 -8.54 -4.16 -19.19
C LEU A 262 -9.55 -3.92 -18.06
N SER A 263 -9.34 -4.49 -16.86
CA SER A 263 -10.23 -4.26 -15.72
C SER A 263 -10.26 -2.80 -15.26
N SER A 264 -9.15 -2.07 -15.39
CA SER A 264 -9.11 -0.62 -15.13
C SER A 264 -9.82 0.16 -16.24
N ILE A 265 -9.63 -0.21 -17.51
CA ILE A 265 -10.35 0.37 -18.65
C ILE A 265 -11.86 0.22 -18.50
N THR A 266 -12.34 -0.97 -18.13
CA THR A 266 -13.78 -1.22 -17.90
C THR A 266 -14.34 -0.31 -16.81
N ARG A 267 -13.64 -0.21 -15.66
CA ARG A 267 -14.05 0.68 -14.56
C ARG A 267 -14.07 2.14 -14.98
N MET A 268 -13.09 2.59 -15.78
CA MET A 268 -13.05 3.95 -16.31
C MET A 268 -14.25 4.21 -17.21
N ALA A 269 -14.54 3.31 -18.16
CA ALA A 269 -15.67 3.45 -19.09
C ALA A 269 -17.02 3.46 -18.38
N GLU A 270 -17.22 2.59 -17.38
CA GLU A 270 -18.44 2.57 -16.56
C GLU A 270 -18.64 3.88 -15.80
N ALA A 271 -17.58 4.38 -15.15
CA ALA A 271 -17.63 5.65 -14.43
C ALA A 271 -17.89 6.83 -15.37
N THR A 272 -17.25 6.88 -16.54
CA THR A 272 -17.48 7.92 -17.56
C THR A 272 -18.90 7.89 -18.11
N ALA A 273 -19.46 6.70 -18.37
CA ALA A 273 -20.84 6.56 -18.81
C ALA A 273 -21.85 7.09 -17.77
N ALA A 274 -21.51 7.04 -16.49
CA ALA A 274 -22.36 7.54 -15.41
C ALA A 274 -22.47 9.08 -15.37
N LEU A 275 -21.50 9.83 -15.91
CA LEU A 275 -21.54 11.31 -15.95
C LEU A 275 -22.70 11.86 -16.78
N GLY A 276 -23.09 11.16 -17.86
CA GLY A 276 -24.11 11.65 -18.78
C GLY A 276 -25.53 11.17 -18.48
N ARG A 277 -25.74 10.33 -17.46
CA ARG A 277 -27.09 9.95 -17.05
C ARG A 277 -27.71 11.13 -16.31
N PRO A 278 -28.79 11.75 -16.80
CA PRO A 278 -29.44 12.85 -16.09
C PRO A 278 -30.07 12.31 -14.80
N LYS A 279 -29.29 12.23 -13.71
CA LYS A 279 -29.72 11.72 -12.40
C LYS A 279 -30.95 12.47 -11.87
N PHE A 280 -31.08 13.73 -12.26
CA PHE A 280 -32.13 14.61 -11.76
C PHE A 280 -33.42 14.53 -12.61
N ARG A 281 -33.37 14.50 -13.95
CA ARG A 281 -34.58 14.67 -14.77
C ARG A 281 -35.64 13.59 -14.55
N TRP A 282 -35.24 12.34 -14.29
CA TRP A 282 -36.22 11.28 -14.11
C TRP A 282 -36.98 11.38 -12.77
N GLN A 283 -36.33 11.81 -11.69
CA GLN A 283 -36.99 12.01 -10.40
C GLN A 283 -38.04 13.13 -10.48
N PHE A 284 -37.76 14.23 -11.19
CA PHE A 284 -38.76 15.30 -11.39
C PHE A 284 -39.88 14.88 -12.35
N LEU A 285 -39.60 14.05 -13.36
CA LEU A 285 -40.65 13.52 -14.24
C LEU A 285 -41.60 12.60 -13.46
N VAL A 286 -41.08 11.73 -12.60
CA VAL A 286 -41.91 10.85 -11.75
C VAL A 286 -42.67 11.67 -10.70
N ALA A 287 -42.03 12.63 -10.05
CA ALA A 287 -42.70 13.52 -9.10
C ALA A 287 -43.80 14.36 -9.78
N GLY A 288 -43.54 14.90 -10.97
CA GLY A 288 -44.51 15.63 -11.78
C GLY A 288 -45.72 14.78 -12.18
N LEU A 289 -45.48 13.53 -12.61
CA LEU A 289 -46.55 12.56 -12.89
C LEU A 289 -47.39 12.22 -11.66
N LEU A 290 -46.76 12.04 -10.49
CA LEU A 290 -47.48 11.81 -9.23
C LEU A 290 -48.34 13.02 -8.84
N VAL A 291 -47.82 14.24 -8.94
CA VAL A 291 -48.59 15.47 -8.65
C VAL A 291 -49.79 15.60 -9.59
N LEU A 292 -49.62 15.32 -10.89
CA LEU A 292 -50.73 15.34 -11.86
C LEU A 292 -51.78 14.25 -11.58
N ALA A 293 -51.37 13.04 -11.20
CA ALA A 293 -52.28 11.97 -10.85
C ALA A 293 -53.11 12.30 -9.58
N PHE A 294 -52.46 12.85 -8.55
CA PHE A 294 -53.15 13.28 -7.33
C PHE A 294 -54.07 14.48 -7.56
N GLY A 295 -53.63 15.48 -8.33
CA GLY A 295 -54.45 16.64 -8.69
C GLY A 295 -55.67 16.27 -9.55
N GLY A 296 -55.47 15.39 -10.55
CA GLY A 296 -56.55 14.88 -11.40
C GLY A 296 -57.57 14.03 -10.64
N GLY A 297 -57.11 13.17 -9.72
CA GLY A 297 -57.98 12.38 -8.85
C GLY A 297 -58.86 13.25 -7.94
N MET A 298 -58.33 14.36 -7.41
CA MET A 298 -59.12 15.29 -6.60
C MET A 298 -60.21 16.01 -7.41
N LEU A 299 -59.91 16.43 -8.64
CA LEU A 299 -60.89 17.07 -9.53
C LEU A 299 -62.01 16.11 -9.96
N LEU A 300 -61.68 14.86 -10.31
CA LEU A 300 -62.67 13.83 -10.65
C LEU A 300 -63.57 13.47 -9.45
N ARG A 301 -63.00 13.36 -8.25
CA ARG A 301 -63.77 13.11 -7.02
C ARG A 301 -64.72 14.26 -6.70
N ARG A 302 -64.29 15.52 -6.88
CA ARG A 302 -65.14 16.71 -6.69
C ARG A 302 -66.30 16.74 -7.68
N ARG A 303 -66.07 16.32 -8.94
CA ARG A 303 -67.10 16.25 -9.98
C ARG A 303 -68.15 15.16 -9.70
N MET A 304 -67.73 13.96 -9.27
CA MET A 304 -68.66 12.89 -8.89
C MET A 304 -69.52 13.25 -7.67
N LEU A 305 -68.98 13.96 -6.68
CA LEU A 305 -69.75 14.42 -5.52
C LEU A 305 -70.77 15.51 -5.89
N SER A 306 -70.48 16.33 -6.89
CA SER A 306 -71.41 17.36 -7.38
C SER A 306 -72.60 16.82 -8.17
N GLN A 307 -72.50 15.63 -8.78
CA GLN A 307 -73.60 15.01 -9.54
C GLN A 307 -74.58 14.21 -8.66
N ARG A 308 -74.24 13.95 -7.39
CA ARG A 308 -75.09 13.23 -6.43
C ARG A 308 -75.95 14.13 -5.54
N ARG A 309 -75.81 15.46 -5.66
CA ARG A 309 -76.71 16.45 -5.04
C ARG A 309 -77.61 17.02 -6.11
#